data_AF-A0A847B4L5-F1
#
_entry.id   AF-A0A847B4L5-F1
#
_cell.length_a   1.000
_cell.length_b   1.000
_cell.length_c   1.000
_cell.angle_alpha   90.00
_cell.angle_beta   90.00
_cell.angle_gamma   90.00
#
_symmetry.space_group_name_H-M   'P 1'
#
loop_
_entity.id
_entity.type
_entity.pdbx_description
1 polymer ?
#
loop_
_entity_poly.entity_id
_entity_poly.type
_entity_poly.pdbx_seq_one_letter_code
_entity_poly.pdbx_strand_id
1 'polypeptide(L)' 'IVIGAGGKRIKKIGSWARSDIEKMLGKHIYLHLKVRVDPDWRNKEAALKQYGYK' A
#
# COMPACT_ATOMS: atom_id res chain seq x y z
N ILE A 1 9.16 9.86 1.05
CA ILE A 1 7.94 10.32 0.34
C ILE A 1 7.34 9.16 -0.45
N VAL A 2 6.08 8.80 -0.19
CA VAL A 2 5.44 7.60 -0.78
C VAL A 2 4.92 7.86 -2.20
N ILE A 3 4.32 9.03 -2.45
CA ILE A 3 3.70 9.39 -3.74
C ILE A 3 4.76 9.62 -4.82
N GLY A 4 5.87 10.29 -4.48
CA GLY A 4 6.92 10.72 -5.41
C GLY A 4 6.46 11.85 -6.34
N ALA A 5 7.37 12.42 -7.13
CA ALA A 5 7.05 13.49 -8.07
C ALA A 5 5.99 13.04 -9.08
N GLY A 6 4.85 13.74 -9.13
CA GLY A 6 3.73 13.42 -10.03
C GLY A 6 3.12 12.04 -9.84
N GLY A 7 3.23 11.43 -8.65
CA GLY A 7 2.68 10.08 -8.40
C GLY A 7 3.48 8.93 -9.01
N LYS A 8 4.68 9.19 -9.57
CA LYS A 8 5.49 8.15 -10.24
C LYS A 8 5.87 7.01 -9.32
N ARG A 9 6.17 7.30 -8.04
CA ARG A 9 6.63 6.28 -7.09
C ARG A 9 5.48 5.36 -6.66
N ILE A 10 4.30 5.91 -6.35
CA ILE A 10 3.12 5.08 -6.01
C ILE A 10 2.67 4.23 -7.20
N LYS A 11 2.71 4.76 -8.42
CA LYS A 11 2.36 3.99 -9.63
C LYS A 11 3.30 2.81 -9.83
N LYS A 12 4.61 3.00 -9.59
CA LYS A 12 5.62 1.94 -9.67
C LYS A 12 5.39 0.85 -8.62
N ILE A 13 5.14 1.23 -7.36
CA ILE A 13 4.82 0.29 -6.27
C ILE A 13 3.56 -0.52 -6.60
N GLY A 14 2.49 0.16 -7.04
CA GLY A 14 1.24 -0.51 -7.41
C GLY A 14 1.39 -1.44 -8.61
N SER A 15 2.23 -1.09 -9.60
CA SER A 15 2.48 -1.96 -10.76
C SER A 15 3.19 -3.25 -10.35
N TRP A 16 4.18 -3.15 -9.46
CA TRP A 16 4.89 -4.32 -8.94
C TRP A 16 3.99 -5.19 -8.07
N ALA A 17 3.30 -4.60 -7.09
CA ALA A 17 2.38 -5.31 -6.22
C ALA A 17 1.27 -6.01 -7.02
N ARG A 18 0.70 -5.34 -8.04
CA ARG A 18 -0.30 -5.94 -8.93
C ARG A 18 0.29 -7.15 -9.66
N SER A 19 1.49 -7.04 -10.24
CA SER A 19 2.11 -8.15 -10.96
C SER A 19 2.33 -9.37 -10.06
N ASP A 20 2.76 -9.17 -8.83
CA ASP A 20 2.99 -10.28 -7.89
C ASP A 20 1.66 -10.92 -7.47
N ILE A 21 0.63 -10.13 -7.20
CA ILE A 21 -0.71 -10.63 -6.86
C ILE A 21 -1.34 -11.38 -8.04
N GLU A 22 -1.20 -10.86 -9.26
CA GLU A 22 -1.69 -11.54 -10.47
C GLU A 22 -1.01 -12.89 -10.68
N LYS A 23 0.30 -12.98 -10.43
CA LYS A 23 1.04 -14.26 -10.49
C LYS A 23 0.55 -15.23 -9.42
N MET A 24 0.26 -14.75 -8.21
CA MET A 24 -0.24 -15.59 -7.12
C MET A 24 -1.67 -16.08 -7.37
N LEU A 25 -2.52 -15.26 -7.98
CA LEU A 25 -3.95 -15.56 -8.18
C LEU A 25 -4.28 -16.15 -9.56
N GLY A 26 -3.36 -16.08 -10.52
CA GLY A 26 -3.55 -16.57 -11.89
C GLY A 26 -4.62 -15.83 -12.70
N LYS A 27 -5.00 -14.60 -12.28
CA LYS A 27 -6.07 -13.81 -12.92
C LYS A 27 -5.71 -12.34 -12.95
N HIS A 28 -6.28 -11.61 -13.92
CA HIS A 28 -6.13 -10.17 -13.99
C HIS A 28 -6.84 -9.49 -12.81
N ILE A 29 -6.17 -8.54 -12.16
CA ILE A 29 -6.73 -7.80 -11.03
C ILE A 29 -6.52 -6.29 -11.16
N TYR A 30 -7.49 -5.54 -10.66
CA TYR A 30 -7.38 -4.09 -10.51
C TYR A 30 -7.06 -3.73 -9.06
N LEU A 31 -5.90 -3.11 -8.84
CA LEU A 31 -5.45 -2.68 -7.51
C LEU A 31 -5.57 -1.15 -7.38
N HIS A 32 -6.48 -0.68 -6.53
CA HIS A 32 -6.61 0.73 -6.17
C HIS A 32 -5.78 1.03 -4.92
N LEU A 33 -4.82 1.96 -5.01
CA LEU A 33 -4.00 2.40 -3.88
C LEU A 33 -4.29 3.85 -3.50
N LYS A 34 -4.49 4.12 -2.21
CA LYS A 34 -4.68 5.47 -1.65
C LYS A 34 -3.67 5.75 -0.55
N VAL A 35 -2.97 6.88 -0.64
CA VAL A 35 -2.09 7.35 0.44
C VAL A 35 -2.92 8.15 1.44
N ARG A 36 -2.78 7.83 2.72
CA ARG A 36 -3.29 8.62 3.84
C ARG A 36 -2.13 8.89 4.80
N VAL A 37 -2.19 10.02 5.50
CA VAL A 37 -1.25 10.38 6.56
C VAL A 37 -1.96 10.17 7.88
N ASP A 38 -1.42 9.29 8.72
CA ASP A 38 -1.82 9.15 10.12
C ASP A 38 -0.65 9.62 11.00
N PRO A 39 -0.79 10.76 11.72
CA PRO A 39 0.26 11.25 12.59
C PRO A 39 0.53 10.27 13.73
N ASP A 40 1.81 9.93 13.91
CA ASP A 40 2.32 9.12 15.01
C ASP A 40 1.61 7.77 15.23
N TRP A 41 1.12 7.15 14.15
CA TRP A 41 0.38 5.88 14.21
C TRP A 41 1.17 4.73 14.85
N ARG A 42 2.51 4.76 14.78
CA ARG A 42 3.37 3.72 15.34
C ARG A 42 3.33 3.66 16.88
N ASN A 43 2.99 4.77 17.53
CA ASN A 43 2.88 4.85 18.98
C ASN A 43 1.45 4.59 19.48
N LYS A 44 0.46 4.56 18.58
CA LYS A 44 -0.95 4.31 18.92
C LYS A 44 -1.23 2.80 18.90
N GLU A 45 -1.44 2.21 20.06
CA GLU A 45 -1.76 0.77 20.16
C GLU A 45 -2.99 0.36 19.32
N ALA A 46 -4.01 1.22 19.25
CA ALA A 46 -5.19 0.99 18.42
C ALA A 46 -4.84 0.89 16.92
N ALA A 47 -3.92 1.73 16.44
CA ALA A 47 -3.48 1.70 15.04
C ALA A 47 -2.62 0.46 14.75
N LEU A 48 -1.72 0.09 15.67
CA LEU A 48 -0.93 -1.15 15.55
C LEU A 48 -1.81 -2.40 15.44
N LYS A 49 -2.85 -2.49 16.28
CA LYS A 49 -3.84 -3.58 16.24
C LYS A 49 -4.63 -3.57 14.92
N GLN A 50 -5.04 -2.39 14.44
CA GLN A 50 -5.79 -2.27 13.18
C GLN A 50 -4.96 -2.66 11.95
N TYR A 51 -3.66 -2.38 11.94
CA TYR A 51 -2.77 -2.73 10.84
C TYR A 51 -2.20 -4.16 10.93
N GLY A 52 -2.56 -4.92 11.98
CA GLY A 52 -2.13 -6.30 12.17
C GLY A 52 -0.69 -6.47 12.65
N TYR A 53 -0.10 -5.45 13.27
CA TYR A 53 1.23 -5.52 13.91
C TYR A 53 1.18 -6.06 15.35
N LYS A 54 -0.01 -6.12 15.96
CA LYS A 54 -0.29 -6.72 17.28
C LYS A 54 -1.53 -7.60 17.21
#